data_AF-A0A7K8WU71-F1
#
_entry.id   AF-A0A7K8WU71-F1
#
_cell.length_a   1.000
_cell.length_b   1.000
_cell.length_c   1.000
_cell.angle_alpha   90.00
_cell.angle_beta   90.00
_cell.angle_gamma   90.00
#
_symmetry.space_group_name_H-M   'P 1'
#
loop_
_entity.id
_entity.type
_entity.pdbx_description
1 polymer ?
#
loop_
_entity_poly.entity_id
_entity_poly.type
_entity_poly.pdbx_seq_one_letter_code
_entity_poly.pdbx_strand_id
1 'polypeptide(L)'
;YLGSDHKTFTAFAKKSRLQQVFLTGEDSYLTCWQAAFLDPQLRLEYEGFPVPANTKIIITHCYTNRNLAIPRNFCVWSYFGKECEVVCHNYLDSHRVEEYKNYWEIVTRNPDDDGGTMLDRPK
;
A
#
# COMPACT_ATOMS: atom_id res chain seq x y z
N TYR A 1 -10.02 -3.89 9.52
CA TYR A 1 -8.78 -3.13 9.39
C TYR A 1 -7.77 -3.88 8.55
N LEU A 2 -6.95 -3.14 7.77
CA LEU A 2 -5.81 -3.70 7.04
C LEU A 2 -4.67 -3.96 8.02
N GLY A 3 -4.11 -5.16 8.02
CA GLY A 3 -3.04 -5.53 8.95
C GLY A 3 -1.90 -6.32 8.32
N SER A 4 -0.76 -6.32 9.00
CA SER A 4 0.41 -7.10 8.62
C SER A 4 1.25 -7.45 9.86
N ASP A 5 2.11 -8.46 9.75
CA ASP A 5 3.06 -8.84 10.79
C ASP A 5 4.31 -9.44 10.15
N HIS A 6 5.41 -9.53 10.88
CA HIS A 6 6.67 -10.13 10.44
C HIS A 6 6.43 -11.49 9.79
N LYS A 7 7.11 -11.70 8.68
CA LYS A 7 7.09 -12.98 7.97
C LYS A 7 7.62 -14.09 8.89
N THR A 8 6.85 -15.15 9.07
CA THR A 8 7.29 -16.36 9.78
C THR A 8 7.21 -17.58 8.86
N PHE A 9 7.60 -18.76 9.37
CA PHE A 9 7.45 -20.01 8.63
C PHE A 9 5.99 -20.42 8.40
N THR A 10 5.05 -19.89 9.17
CA THR A 10 3.62 -20.18 9.06
C THR A 10 2.83 -19.01 8.47
N ALA A 11 3.36 -17.78 8.55
CA ALA A 11 2.71 -16.55 8.11
C ALA A 11 3.51 -15.86 6.99
N PHE A 12 3.06 -16.02 5.75
CA PHE A 12 3.67 -15.41 4.57
C PHE A 12 2.68 -15.37 3.39
N ALA A 13 2.95 -14.51 2.41
CA ALA A 13 2.13 -14.35 1.22
C ALA A 13 2.20 -15.60 0.32
N LYS A 14 1.06 -16.12 -0.11
CA LYS A 14 0.94 -17.46 -0.71
C LYS A 14 1.81 -17.65 -1.97
N LYS A 15 1.99 -16.60 -2.78
CA LYS A 15 2.71 -16.68 -4.06
C LYS A 15 4.15 -16.19 -3.92
N SER A 16 4.35 -14.93 -3.57
CA SER A 16 5.68 -14.32 -3.45
C SER A 16 6.48 -14.82 -2.25
N ARG A 17 5.83 -15.46 -1.27
CA ARG A 17 6.41 -15.83 0.03
C ARG A 17 6.97 -14.61 0.78
N LEU A 18 6.49 -13.40 0.50
CA LEU A 18 6.84 -12.18 1.23
C LEU A 18 5.99 -12.01 2.49
N GLN A 19 6.17 -10.89 3.20
CA GLN A 19 5.33 -10.55 4.33
C GLN A 19 3.88 -10.36 3.86
N GLN A 20 2.96 -11.14 4.44
CA GLN A 20 1.56 -11.08 4.04
C GLN A 20 0.86 -9.82 4.57
N VAL A 21 -0.15 -9.38 3.83
CA VAL A 21 -1.12 -8.38 4.25
C VAL A 21 -2.47 -9.06 4.33
N PHE A 22 -3.24 -8.78 5.38
CA PHE A 22 -4.52 -9.43 5.65
C PHE A 22 -5.54 -8.43 6.19
N LEU A 23 -6.80 -8.84 6.23
CA LEU A 23 -7.89 -8.10 6.87
C LEU A 23 -8.23 -8.75 8.19
N THR A 24 -8.38 -7.94 9.24
CA THR A 24 -8.82 -8.37 10.58
C THR A 24 -9.92 -7.46 11.11
N GLY A 25 -10.78 -7.96 12.00
CA GLY A 25 -11.78 -7.16 12.70
C GLY A 25 -11.21 -6.42 13.92
N GLU A 26 -10.01 -6.77 14.35
CA GLU A 26 -9.38 -6.23 15.56
C GLU A 26 -8.62 -4.93 15.25
N ASP A 27 -8.79 -3.93 16.12
CA ASP A 27 -7.96 -2.73 16.11
C ASP A 27 -6.72 -2.98 16.98
N SER A 28 -5.55 -2.96 16.36
CA SER A 28 -4.28 -3.25 17.03
C SER A 28 -3.12 -2.50 16.38
N TYR A 29 -1.95 -2.54 17.00
CA TYR A 29 -0.76 -1.92 16.38
C TYR A 29 -0.34 -2.61 15.06
N LEU A 30 -0.75 -3.86 14.84
CA LEU A 30 -0.56 -4.58 13.56
C LEU A 30 -1.44 -4.03 12.43
N THR A 31 -2.39 -3.15 12.74
CA THR A 31 -3.26 -2.49 11.78
C THR A 31 -2.95 -0.99 11.64
N CYS A 32 -1.86 -0.52 12.25
CA CYS A 32 -1.41 0.86 12.13
C CYS A 32 -0.55 1.04 10.87
N TRP A 33 -0.92 2.04 10.07
CA TRP A 33 -0.21 2.43 8.85
C TRP A 33 0.03 3.93 8.84
N GLN A 34 1.15 4.32 8.25
CA GLN A 34 1.54 5.71 8.07
C GLN A 34 1.65 6.02 6.59
N ALA A 35 1.06 7.15 6.17
CA ALA A 35 1.33 7.73 4.87
C ALA A 35 2.61 8.57 4.95
N ALA A 36 3.56 8.30 4.06
CA ALA A 36 4.81 9.03 3.95
C ALA A 36 4.92 9.69 2.57
N PHE A 37 5.60 10.84 2.53
CA PHE A 37 5.86 11.54 1.29
C PHE A 37 6.71 10.67 0.35
N LEU A 38 6.46 10.81 -0.96
CA LEU A 38 7.10 9.99 -1.99
C LEU A 38 8.62 10.12 -1.95
N ASP A 39 9.12 11.36 -2.00
CA ASP A 39 10.54 11.66 -1.96
C ASP A 39 11.09 11.49 -0.53
N PRO A 40 12.03 10.55 -0.30
CA PRO A 40 12.64 10.34 1.01
C PRO A 40 13.29 11.60 1.61
N GLN A 41 13.83 12.49 0.77
CA GLN A 41 14.55 13.69 1.23
C GLN A 41 13.62 14.77 1.76
N LEU A 42 12.34 14.72 1.40
CA LEU A 42 11.33 15.72 1.78
C LEU A 42 10.41 15.22 2.91
N ARG A 43 10.62 14.00 3.43
CA ARG A 43 9.70 13.41 4.41
C ARG A 43 9.65 14.19 5.72
N LEU A 44 10.76 14.78 6.15
CA LEU A 44 10.85 15.53 7.39
C LEU A 44 10.14 16.90 7.26
N GLU A 45 10.32 17.55 6.12
CA GLU A 45 9.75 18.85 5.78
C GLU A 45 8.23 18.78 5.67
N TYR A 46 7.71 17.65 5.16
CA TYR A 46 6.27 17.41 5.01
C TYR A 46 5.66 16.62 6.18
N GLU A 47 6.42 16.37 7.26
CA GLU A 47 5.90 15.71 8.43
C GLU A 47 4.80 16.55 9.10
N GLY A 48 3.66 15.92 9.40
CA GLY A 48 2.51 16.60 10.01
C GLY A 48 1.63 17.40 9.04
N PHE A 49 2.03 17.56 7.78
CA PHE A 49 1.18 18.15 6.76
C PHE A 49 0.07 17.17 6.32
N PRO A 50 -1.10 17.68 5.89
CA PRO A 50 -2.17 16.83 5.36
C PRO A 50 -1.72 16.13 4.08
N VAL A 51 -2.14 14.88 3.88
CA VAL A 51 -1.85 14.11 2.67
C VAL A 51 -2.75 14.60 1.53
N PRO A 52 -2.19 15.13 0.42
CA PRO A 52 -3.00 15.55 -0.72
C PRO A 52 -3.65 14.36 -1.42
N ALA A 53 -4.90 14.52 -1.85
CA ALA A 53 -5.56 13.55 -2.71
C ALA A 53 -4.89 13.49 -4.09
N ASN A 54 -5.09 12.37 -4.79
CA ASN A 54 -4.60 12.16 -6.16
C ASN A 54 -3.09 12.36 -6.34
N THR A 55 -2.33 12.21 -5.25
CA THR A 55 -0.88 12.34 -5.23
C THR A 55 -0.26 11.01 -4.82
N LYS A 56 0.89 10.69 -5.42
CA LYS A 56 1.64 9.47 -5.09
C LYS A 56 2.26 9.60 -3.70
N ILE A 57 2.07 8.56 -2.91
CA ILE A 57 2.60 8.43 -1.55
C ILE A 57 3.17 7.03 -1.33
N ILE A 58 3.88 6.87 -0.23
CA ILE A 58 4.24 5.56 0.33
C ILE A 58 3.32 5.28 1.51
N ILE A 59 2.86 4.03 1.63
CA ILE A 59 2.11 3.58 2.79
C ILE A 59 3.00 2.59 3.55
N THR A 60 3.40 2.94 4.77
CA THR A 60 4.33 2.18 5.59
C THR A 60 3.61 1.55 6.78
N HIS A 61 3.81 0.26 6.99
CA HIS A 61 3.30 -0.44 8.16
C HIS A 61 4.10 -0.04 9.40
N CYS A 62 3.45 0.53 10.41
CA CYS A 62 4.12 1.13 11.56
C CYS A 62 4.90 0.10 12.39
N TYR A 63 4.37 -1.13 12.54
CA TYR A 63 5.02 -2.15 13.37
C TYR A 63 6.27 -2.76 12.74
N THR A 64 6.27 -3.00 11.41
CA THR A 64 7.39 -3.69 10.74
C THR A 64 8.28 -2.77 9.90
N ASN A 65 7.93 -1.48 9.80
CA ASN A 65 8.59 -0.50 8.93
C ASN A 65 8.76 -1.02 7.48
N ARG A 66 7.72 -1.67 6.97
CA ARG A 66 7.66 -2.20 5.60
C ARG A 66 6.58 -1.50 4.81
N ASN A 67 6.87 -1.21 3.56
CA ASN A 67 5.97 -0.49 2.66
C ASN A 67 4.95 -1.46 2.05
N LEU A 68 3.71 -1.00 1.94
CA LEU A 68 2.67 -1.69 1.19
C LEU A 68 3.08 -1.75 -0.29
N ALA A 69 2.95 -2.92 -0.90
CA ALA A 69 3.46 -3.16 -2.24
C ALA A 69 2.55 -4.09 -3.06
N ILE A 70 2.58 -3.90 -4.38
CA ILE A 70 2.01 -4.84 -5.36
C ILE A 70 3.10 -5.33 -6.31
N PRO A 71 3.67 -6.52 -6.10
CA PRO A 71 4.50 -7.16 -7.11
C PRO A 71 3.61 -7.72 -8.22
N ARG A 72 3.50 -6.97 -9.33
CA ARG A 72 2.64 -7.27 -10.50
C ARG A 72 2.93 -8.60 -11.21
N ASN A 73 3.98 -9.30 -10.79
CA ASN A 73 4.40 -10.60 -11.28
C ASN A 73 3.61 -11.74 -10.61
N PHE A 74 3.03 -11.50 -9.43
CA PHE A 74 2.30 -12.49 -8.65
C PHE A 74 0.81 -12.16 -8.64
N CYS A 75 0.09 -12.63 -9.66
CA CYS A 75 -1.36 -12.43 -9.76
C CYS A 75 -2.09 -13.77 -9.80
N VAL A 76 -3.30 -13.79 -9.26
CA VAL A 76 -4.18 -14.94 -9.12
C VAL A 76 -5.51 -14.65 -9.81
N TRP A 77 -6.16 -15.70 -10.30
CA TRP A 77 -7.54 -15.61 -10.77
C TRP A 77 -8.48 -15.79 -9.58
N SER A 78 -9.35 -14.81 -9.38
CA SER A 78 -10.47 -14.88 -8.45
C SER A 78 -11.79 -14.70 -9.19
N TYR A 79 -12.90 -14.75 -8.45
CA TYR A 79 -14.22 -14.45 -8.99
C TYR A 79 -14.34 -13.04 -9.59
N PHE A 80 -13.46 -12.11 -9.19
CA PHE A 80 -13.45 -10.73 -9.66
C PHE A 80 -12.46 -10.49 -10.81
N GLY A 81 -11.81 -11.54 -11.31
CA GLY A 81 -10.86 -11.48 -12.41
C GLY A 81 -9.42 -11.72 -11.96
N LYS A 82 -8.46 -11.16 -12.71
CA LYS A 82 -7.03 -11.32 -12.43
C LYS A 82 -6.58 -10.27 -11.42
N GLU A 83 -6.35 -10.67 -10.18
CA GLU A 83 -5.96 -9.81 -9.07
C GLU A 83 -4.50 -10.07 -8.70
N CYS A 84 -3.77 -9.03 -8.30
CA CYS A 84 -2.38 -9.19 -7.89
C CYS A 84 -2.24 -9.27 -6.37
N GLU A 85 -1.26 -10.04 -5.92
CA GLU A 85 -0.97 -10.21 -4.50
C GLU A 85 -0.51 -8.88 -3.89
N VAL A 86 -1.06 -8.54 -2.73
CA VAL A 86 -0.67 -7.37 -1.94
C VAL A 86 0.20 -7.84 -0.77
N VAL A 87 1.35 -7.19 -0.57
CA VAL A 87 2.37 -7.60 0.39
C VAL A 87 2.99 -6.40 1.10
N CYS A 88 3.74 -6.66 2.17
CA CYS A 88 4.64 -5.70 2.79
C CYS A 88 6.08 -5.97 2.32
N HIS A 89 6.66 -5.05 1.56
CA HIS A 89 8.05 -5.16 1.09
C HIS A 89 8.60 -3.82 0.64
N ASN A 90 9.87 -3.55 0.92
CA ASN A 90 10.55 -2.34 0.48
C ASN A 90 11.28 -2.67 -0.83
N TYR A 91 10.64 -2.38 -1.97
CA TYR A 91 11.30 -2.44 -3.25
C TYR A 91 12.09 -1.16 -3.43
N LEU A 92 13.42 -1.27 -3.43
CA LEU A 92 14.32 -0.13 -3.54
C LEU A 92 15.18 -0.26 -4.79
N ASP A 93 15.43 0.87 -5.45
CA ASP A 93 16.38 0.95 -6.55
C ASP A 93 17.85 0.97 -6.07
N SER A 94 18.78 1.13 -7.00
CA SER A 94 20.23 1.25 -6.71
C SER A 94 20.58 2.44 -5.81
N HIS A 95 19.72 3.45 -5.74
CA HIS A 95 19.89 4.64 -4.92
C HIS A 95 19.14 4.56 -3.58
N ARG A 96 18.57 3.38 -3.26
CA ARG A 96 17.78 3.13 -2.05
C ARG A 96 16.48 3.93 -1.98
N VAL A 97 15.95 4.32 -3.14
CA VAL A 97 14.65 5.00 -3.25
C VAL A 97 13.58 3.96 -3.57
N GLU A 98 12.39 4.10 -3.00
CA GLU A 98 11.27 3.20 -3.27
C GLU A 98 10.90 3.16 -4.77
N GLU A 99 10.67 1.96 -5.29
CA GLU A 99 10.22 1.73 -6.67
C GLU A 99 8.69 1.92 -6.82
N TYR A 100 8.23 1.98 -8.07
CA TYR A 100 6.80 2.10 -8.43
C TYR A 100 5.88 1.05 -7.80
N LYS A 101 6.41 -0.11 -7.39
CA LYS A 101 5.64 -1.17 -6.73
C LYS A 101 5.13 -0.75 -5.35
N ASN A 102 5.78 0.25 -4.74
CA ASN A 102 5.43 0.82 -3.44
C ASN A 102 4.62 2.12 -3.54
N TYR A 103 4.34 2.61 -4.75
CA TYR A 103 3.63 3.88 -4.92
C TYR A 103 2.13 3.64 -4.87
N TRP A 104 1.46 4.42 -4.02
CA TRP A 104 0.02 4.41 -3.86
C TRP A 104 -0.54 5.80 -4.10
N GLU A 105 -1.79 5.87 -4.51
CA GLU A 105 -2.50 7.13 -4.69
C GLU A 105 -3.83 7.02 -3.95
N ILE A 106 -4.10 7.98 -3.05
CA ILE A 106 -5.39 8.08 -2.38
C ILE A 106 -6.30 8.89 -3.29
N VAL A 107 -7.22 8.20 -3.94
CA VAL A 107 -8.22 8.83 -4.81
C VAL A 107 -9.45 9.16 -3.96
N THR A 108 -9.78 10.43 -3.87
CA THR A 108 -11.01 10.91 -3.26
C THR A 108 -11.93 11.48 -4.33
N ARG A 109 -13.24 11.35 -4.15
CA ARG A 109 -14.22 12.01 -5.03
C ARG A 109 -14.03 13.52 -4.97
N ASN A 110 -14.17 14.18 -6.12
CA ASN A 110 -14.27 15.64 -6.14
C ASN A 110 -15.62 16.04 -5.48
N PRO A 111 -15.63 16.81 -4.38
CA PRO A 111 -16.87 17.21 -3.74
C PRO A 111 -17.84 17.98 -4.65
N ASP A 112 -17.34 18.59 -5.73
CA ASP A 112 -18.15 19.35 -6.69
C ASP A 112 -18.75 18.52 -7.84
N ASP A 113 -18.44 17.22 -7.92
CA ASP A 113 -18.87 16.35 -9.04
C ASP A 113 -20.01 15.40 -8.59
N ASP A 114 -21.23 15.68 -9.04
CA ASP A 114 -22.46 14.97 -8.66
C ASP A 114 -22.59 13.58 -9.33
N GLY A 115 -21.64 13.20 -10.20
CA GLY A 115 -21.67 11.95 -10.97
C GLY A 115 -20.51 10.98 -10.70
N GLY A 116 -20.84 9.69 -10.54
CA GLY A 116 -19.94 8.56 -10.77
C GLY A 116 -19.16 8.04 -9.56
N THR A 117 -19.27 6.75 -9.29
CA THR A 117 -18.50 6.08 -8.24
C THR A 117 -17.07 5.78 -8.71
N MET A 118 -16.16 5.41 -7.80
CA MET A 118 -14.80 4.92 -8.12
C MET A 118 -14.76 3.77 -9.16
N LEU A 119 -15.91 3.18 -9.50
CA LEU A 119 -16.09 2.12 -10.49
C LEU A 119 -16.17 2.63 -11.94
N ASP A 120 -16.27 3.94 -12.16
CA ASP A 120 -16.53 4.53 -13.49
C ASP A 120 -15.25 4.99 -14.24
N ARG A 121 -14.05 4.66 -13.76
CA ARG A 121 -12.80 4.96 -14.50
C ARG A 121 -12.74 4.11 -15.79
N PRO A 122 -12.44 4.71 -16.96
CA PRO A 122 -12.28 3.95 -18.20
C PRO A 122 -11.07 3.00 -18.12
N LYS A 123 -11.20 1.84 -18.77
CA LYS A 123 -10.23 0.74 -18.82
C LYS A 123 -8.86 1.15 -19.35
#